data_AF-A0A260YNN4-F1
#
_entry.id   AF-A0A260YNN4-F1
#
_cell.length_a   1.000
_cell.length_b   1.000
_cell.length_c   1.000
_cell.angle_alpha   90.00
_cell.angle_beta   90.00
_cell.angle_gamma   90.00
#
_symmetry.space_group_name_H-M   'P 1'
#
loop_
_entity.id
_entity.type
_entity.pdbx_description
1 polymer ?
#
loop_
_entity_poly.entity_id
_entity_poly.type
_entity_poly.pdbx_seq_one_letter_code
_entity_poly.pdbx_strand_id
1 'polypeptide(L)'
;VVKYGMSEKVGPLSFETPAPGEMAFDKPYSEATAQLIDQEVRDLVMNALNRTRNLLLEKSKDIERVALRLLEKEILNREDMIELVGKRPFHEKNTYEEMVSGTGGLDENVELPKGLENWNKEGDKKENNEKKKDE
;
A
#
# COMPACT_ATOMS: atom_id res chain seq x y z
N VAL A 1 14.38 8.84 -6.89
CA VAL A 1 15.17 9.83 -7.67
C VAL A 1 15.03 9.60 -9.17
N VAL A 2 15.47 8.46 -9.71
CA VAL A 2 15.64 8.22 -11.15
C VAL A 2 14.35 7.98 -11.97
N LYS A 3 13.32 7.36 -11.36
CA LYS A 3 12.11 6.90 -12.08
C LYS A 3 10.92 7.87 -12.02
N TYR A 4 10.78 8.60 -10.93
CA TYR A 4 9.56 9.37 -10.62
C TYR A 4 9.74 10.90 -10.73
N GLY A 5 10.93 11.39 -11.08
CA GLY A 5 11.19 12.83 -11.19
C GLY A 5 11.06 13.62 -9.88
N MET A 6 11.14 12.95 -8.72
CA MET A 6 10.98 13.56 -7.39
C MET A 6 12.29 14.17 -6.84
N SER A 7 13.18 14.65 -7.70
CA SER A 7 14.42 15.33 -7.29
C SER A 7 14.50 16.67 -7.99
N GLU A 8 14.70 17.74 -7.23
CA GLU A 8 14.83 19.10 -7.77
C GLU A 8 16.09 19.26 -8.61
N LYS A 9 17.21 18.61 -8.23
CA LYS A 9 18.49 18.72 -8.96
C LYS A 9 18.49 17.94 -10.27
N VAL A 10 17.87 16.75 -10.29
CA VAL A 10 17.75 15.93 -11.52
C VAL A 10 16.61 16.46 -12.42
N GLY A 11 15.59 17.06 -11.82
CA GLY A 11 14.40 17.55 -12.52
C GLY A 11 13.36 16.45 -12.81
N PRO A 12 12.31 16.77 -13.57
CA PRO A 12 11.20 15.87 -13.89
C PRO A 12 11.58 14.89 -15.01
N LEU A 13 12.70 14.19 -14.85
CA LEU A 13 13.19 13.17 -15.77
C LEU A 13 12.91 11.77 -15.22
N SER A 14 12.58 10.86 -16.14
CA SER A 14 12.44 9.44 -15.86
C SER A 14 13.45 8.69 -16.70
N PHE A 15 14.35 7.96 -16.05
CA PHE A 15 15.23 7.03 -16.72
C PHE A 15 14.73 5.61 -16.50
N GLU A 16 14.81 4.80 -17.55
CA GLU A 16 14.44 3.40 -17.48
C GLU A 16 15.46 2.63 -16.65
N THR A 17 14.98 1.92 -15.63
CA THR A 17 15.80 1.05 -14.80
C THR A 17 15.44 -0.39 -15.12
N PRO A 18 16.42 -1.28 -15.40
CA PRO A 18 16.15 -2.66 -15.75
C PRO A 18 15.32 -3.35 -14.66
N ALA A 19 14.39 -4.21 -15.08
CA ALA A 19 13.57 -4.96 -14.16
C ALA A 19 14.43 -5.97 -13.37
N PRO A 20 13.98 -6.42 -12.18
CA PRO A 20 14.66 -7.48 -11.45
C PRO A 20 14.83 -8.73 -12.34
N GLY A 21 16.07 -9.09 -12.66
CA GLY A 21 16.40 -10.23 -13.52
C GLY A 21 16.82 -9.89 -14.96
N GLU A 22 16.69 -8.64 -15.38
CA GLU A 22 17.22 -8.17 -16.67
C GLU A 22 18.69 -7.77 -16.54
N MET A 23 19.51 -8.11 -17.54
CA MET A 23 20.89 -7.66 -17.61
C MET A 23 20.92 -6.15 -17.90
N ALA A 24 21.54 -5.38 -17.00
CA ALA A 24 21.78 -3.96 -17.21
C ALA A 24 22.92 -3.80 -18.23
N PHE A 25 22.58 -3.48 -19.48
CA PHE A 25 23.56 -3.37 -20.56
C PHE A 25 24.30 -2.02 -20.57
N ASP A 26 23.62 -0.91 -20.23
CA ASP A 26 24.28 0.37 -20.01
C ASP A 26 23.38 1.37 -19.27
N LYS A 27 23.96 2.37 -18.60
CA LYS A 27 23.19 3.42 -17.93
C LYS A 27 22.72 4.45 -18.98
N PRO A 28 21.43 4.81 -19.04
CA PRO A 28 20.91 5.74 -20.06
C PRO A 28 21.22 7.22 -19.75
N TYR A 29 22.33 7.51 -19.06
CA TYR A 29 22.74 8.86 -18.66
C TYR A 29 24.25 8.95 -18.48
N SER A 30 24.78 10.17 -18.56
CA SER A 30 26.21 10.44 -18.42
C SER A 30 26.73 10.15 -17.01
N GLU A 31 28.04 9.93 -16.87
CA GLU A 31 28.69 9.78 -15.56
C GLU A 31 28.48 11.00 -14.65
N ALA A 32 28.47 12.22 -15.21
CA ALA A 32 28.19 13.43 -14.44
C ALA A 32 26.76 13.40 -13.84
N THR A 33 25.78 12.89 -14.60
CA THR A 33 24.41 12.70 -14.12
C THR A 33 24.35 11.57 -13.09
N ALA A 34 25.11 10.49 -13.27
CA ALA A 34 25.20 9.39 -12.31
C ALA A 34 25.70 9.89 -10.94
N GLN A 35 26.78 10.69 -10.92
CA GLN A 35 27.30 11.31 -9.70
C GLN A 35 26.27 12.22 -9.03
N LEU A 36 25.53 13.02 -9.82
CA LEU A 36 24.45 13.86 -9.31
C LEU A 36 23.34 13.01 -8.65
N ILE A 37 22.93 11.91 -9.29
CA ILE A 37 21.92 11.00 -8.76
C ILE A 37 22.39 10.37 -7.44
N ASP A 38 23.64 9.90 -7.38
CA ASP A 38 24.20 9.28 -6.17
C ASP A 38 24.24 10.27 -5.00
N GLN A 39 24.57 11.54 -5.27
CA GLN A 39 24.52 12.59 -4.26
C GLN A 39 23.09 12.85 -3.76
N GLU A 40 22.12 12.94 -4.66
CA GLU A 40 20.70 13.12 -4.30
C GLU A 40 20.16 11.94 -3.47
N VAL A 41 20.54 10.71 -3.82
CA VAL A 41 20.17 9.51 -3.06
C VAL A 41 20.78 9.56 -1.65
N ARG A 42 22.06 9.95 -1.54
CA ARG A 42 22.71 10.12 -0.23
C ARG A 42 22.01 11.18 0.61
N ASP A 43 21.72 12.34 0.04
CA ASP A 43 21.06 13.46 0.72
C ASP A 43 19.66 13.03 1.19
N LEU A 44 18.90 12.33 0.35
CA LEU A 44 17.57 11.78 0.69
C LEU A 44 17.64 10.83 1.88
N VAL A 45 18.56 9.86 1.86
CA VAL A 45 18.71 8.87 2.93
C VAL A 45 19.17 9.54 4.23
N MET A 46 20.14 10.46 4.15
CA MET A 46 20.62 11.20 5.32
C MET A 46 19.51 12.06 5.93
N ASN A 47 18.69 12.72 5.12
CA ASN A 47 17.56 13.50 5.59
C ASN A 47 16.51 12.62 6.28
N ALA A 48 16.18 11.46 5.70
CA ALA A 48 15.25 10.51 6.31
C ALA A 48 15.79 9.96 7.63
N LEU A 49 17.09 9.65 7.69
CA LEU A 49 17.76 9.18 8.91
C LEU A 49 17.73 10.24 10.01
N ASN A 50 18.13 11.48 9.69
CA ASN A 50 18.16 12.58 10.65
C ASN A 50 16.76 12.92 11.16
N ARG A 51 15.77 12.98 10.26
CA ARG A 51 14.36 13.21 10.63
C ARG A 51 13.85 12.11 11.56
N THR A 52 14.13 10.85 11.25
CA THR A 52 13.71 9.71 12.07
C THR A 52 14.41 9.75 13.43
N ARG A 53 15.72 9.99 13.47
CA ARG A 53 16.47 10.12 14.72
C ARG A 53 15.92 11.22 15.60
N ASN A 54 15.66 12.40 15.03
CA ASN A 54 15.10 13.54 15.78
C ASN A 54 13.72 13.20 16.34
N LEU A 55 12.86 12.56 15.55
CA LEU A 55 11.53 12.12 15.99
C LEU A 55 11.63 11.12 17.15
N LEU A 56 12.53 10.13 17.06
CA LEU A 56 12.74 9.14 18.11
C LEU A 56 13.30 9.78 19.39
N LEU A 57 14.21 10.74 19.27
CA LEU A 57 14.75 11.48 20.42
C LEU A 57 13.68 12.35 21.10
N GLU A 58 12.87 13.05 20.31
CA GLU A 58 11.74 13.86 20.81
C GLU A 58 10.72 12.98 21.57
N LYS A 59 10.45 11.77 21.06
CA LYS A 59 9.53 10.80 21.65
C LYS A 59 10.22 9.74 22.52
N SER A 60 11.42 10.01 23.00
CA SER A 60 12.24 9.05 23.76
C SER A 60 11.52 8.48 24.99
N LYS A 61 10.81 9.33 25.74
CA LYS A 61 10.00 8.91 26.90
C LYS A 61 8.88 7.94 26.53
N ASP A 62 8.28 8.12 25.35
CA ASP A 62 7.19 7.26 24.88
C ASP A 62 7.75 5.90 24.44
N ILE A 63 8.91 5.90 23.78
CA ILE A 63 9.62 4.68 23.39
C ILE A 63 10.05 3.88 24.61
N GLU A 64 10.59 4.54 25.64
CA GLU A 64 10.99 3.88 26.89
C GLU A 64 9.80 3.18 27.56
N ARG A 65 8.64 3.84 27.62
CA ARG A 65 7.41 3.23 28.15
C ARG A 65 6.98 2.00 27.35
N VAL A 66 7.03 2.06 26.03
CA VAL A 66 6.70 0.92 25.16
C VAL A 66 7.71 -0.22 25.33
N ALA A 67 9.00 0.09 25.43
CA ALA A 67 10.05 -0.89 25.63
C ALA A 67 9.93 -1.62 26.97
N LEU A 68 9.64 -0.88 28.07
CA LEU A 68 9.38 -1.48 29.38
C LEU A 68 8.16 -2.40 29.33
N ARG A 69 7.08 -1.99 28.65
CA ARG A 69 5.90 -2.85 28.50
C ARG A 69 6.19 -4.13 27.73
N LEU A 70 7.03 -4.07 26.69
CA LEU A 70 7.44 -5.26 25.92
C LEU A 70 8.25 -6.26 26.73
N LEU A 71 8.98 -5.81 27.75
CA LEU A 71 9.68 -6.72 28.69
C LEU A 71 8.70 -7.50 29.57
N GLU A 72 7.53 -6.93 29.88
CA GLU A 72 6.49 -7.60 30.66
C GLU A 72 5.56 -8.46 29.79
N LYS A 73 5.24 -7.99 28.59
CA LYS A 73 4.30 -8.62 27.65
C LYS A 73 4.93 -8.66 26.26
N GLU A 74 5.22 -9.87 25.77
CA GLU A 74 5.93 -10.10 24.51
C GLU A 74 5.22 -9.52 23.26
N ILE A 75 3.90 -9.34 23.33
CA ILE A 75 3.07 -8.86 22.22
C ILE A 75 2.22 -7.68 22.69
N LEU A 76 2.29 -6.57 21.96
CA LEU A 76 1.42 -5.40 22.18
C LEU A 76 0.38 -5.28 21.07
N ASN A 77 -0.88 -5.11 21.47
CA ASN A 77 -1.99 -4.83 20.57
C ASN A 77 -2.19 -3.31 20.42
N ARG A 78 -3.10 -2.93 19.51
CA ARG A 78 -3.44 -1.53 19.26
C ARG A 78 -3.98 -0.84 20.51
N GLU A 79 -4.79 -1.53 21.31
CA GLU A 79 -5.36 -1.00 22.56
C GLU A 79 -4.26 -0.68 23.57
N ASP A 80 -3.27 -1.57 23.72
CA ASP A 80 -2.13 -1.36 24.60
C ASP A 80 -1.32 -0.11 24.18
N MET A 81 -1.14 0.09 22.86
CA MET A 81 -0.47 1.28 22.34
C MET A 81 -1.26 2.57 22.62
N ILE A 82 -2.59 2.53 22.50
CA ILE A 82 -3.45 3.69 22.80
C ILE A 82 -3.39 4.05 24.29
N GLU A 83 -3.31 3.05 25.17
CA GLU A 83 -3.13 3.26 26.61
C GLU A 83 -1.77 3.91 26.92
N LEU A 84 -0.70 3.45 26.27
CA LEU A 84 0.67 3.93 26.53
C LEU A 84 0.94 5.32 25.94
N VAL A 85 0.65 5.53 24.65
CA VAL A 85 1.05 6.74 23.91
C VAL A 85 -0.13 7.60 23.45
N GLY A 86 -1.36 7.20 23.78
CA GLY A 86 -2.58 7.93 23.41
C GLY A 86 -3.12 7.56 22.02
N LYS A 87 -4.23 8.21 21.66
CA LYS A 87 -4.86 8.03 20.34
C LYS A 87 -4.00 8.68 19.24
N ARG A 88 -3.88 8.00 18.09
CA ARG A 88 -3.14 8.52 16.93
C ARG A 88 -3.76 9.84 16.45
N PRO A 89 -2.96 10.91 16.27
CA PRO A 89 -3.48 12.23 15.87
C PRO A 89 -3.74 12.35 14.35
N PHE A 90 -3.84 11.23 13.64
CA PHE A 90 -4.11 11.17 12.20
C PHE A 90 -5.33 10.29 11.96
N HIS A 91 -6.22 10.73 11.08
CA HIS A 91 -7.39 9.94 10.70
C HIS A 91 -6.95 8.67 9.97
N GLU A 92 -7.41 7.51 10.46
CA GLU A 92 -7.16 6.22 9.86
C GLU A 92 -8.48 5.64 9.36
N LYS A 93 -8.46 5.11 8.14
CA LYS A 93 -9.54 4.30 7.60
C LYS A 93 -9.25 2.86 7.96
N ASN A 94 -9.99 2.30 8.91
CA ASN A 94 -9.74 0.94 9.41
C ASN A 94 -10.82 -0.05 8.95
N THR A 95 -11.99 0.44 8.58
CA THR A 95 -13.11 -0.39 8.14
C THR A 95 -13.21 -0.39 6.61
N TYR A 96 -13.64 -1.51 6.04
CA TYR A 96 -13.94 -1.63 4.62
C TYR A 96 -14.87 -0.52 4.13
N GLU A 97 -15.93 -0.26 4.89
CA GLU A 97 -16.91 0.81 4.64
C GLU A 97 -16.25 2.19 4.50
N GLU A 98 -15.28 2.53 5.36
CA GLU A 98 -14.56 3.81 5.28
C GLU A 98 -13.65 3.89 4.04
N MET A 99 -13.07 2.76 3.62
CA MET A 99 -12.24 2.68 2.42
C MET A 99 -13.07 2.90 1.15
N VAL A 100 -14.27 2.32 1.06
CA VAL A 100 -15.13 2.36 -0.14
C VAL A 100 -16.18 3.47 -0.14
N SER A 101 -16.32 4.20 0.97
CA SER A 101 -17.27 5.32 1.10
C SER A 101 -17.20 6.38 -0.02
N GLY A 102 -16.07 6.50 -0.72
CA GLY A 102 -15.86 7.45 -1.82
C GLY A 102 -16.06 6.90 -3.24
N THR A 103 -16.29 5.59 -3.41
CA THR A 103 -16.30 4.92 -4.73
C THR A 103 -17.70 4.61 -5.27
N GLY A 104 -18.76 5.03 -4.57
CA GLY A 104 -20.13 5.01 -5.11
C GLY A 104 -20.93 3.71 -4.90
N GLY A 105 -20.49 2.83 -4.01
CA GLY A 105 -21.22 1.63 -3.61
C GLY A 105 -20.42 0.84 -2.57
N LEU A 106 -21.12 0.26 -1.59
CA LEU A 106 -20.52 -0.66 -0.62
C LEU A 106 -20.25 -2.04 -1.24
N ASP A 107 -21.06 -2.41 -2.23
CA ASP A 107 -21.01 -3.70 -2.90
C ASP A 107 -20.50 -3.55 -4.34
N GLU A 108 -19.79 -4.57 -4.82
CA GLU A 108 -19.43 -4.68 -6.24
C GLU A 108 -20.70 -4.82 -7.08
N ASN A 109 -20.77 -4.09 -8.20
CA ASN A 109 -21.86 -4.28 -9.16
C ASN A 109 -21.65 -5.62 -9.88
N VAL A 110 -22.44 -6.63 -9.49
CA VAL A 110 -22.46 -7.98 -10.11
C VAL A 110 -23.58 -8.09 -11.16
N GLU A 111 -24.13 -6.97 -11.62
CA GLU A 111 -25.18 -7.00 -12.63
C GLU A 111 -24.58 -7.39 -13.98
N LEU A 112 -25.13 -8.45 -14.57
CA LEU A 112 -24.69 -8.91 -15.88
C LEU A 112 -25.03 -7.86 -16.94
N PRO A 113 -24.14 -7.58 -17.90
CA PRO A 113 -24.43 -6.67 -19.00
C PRO A 113 -25.68 -7.08 -19.77
N LYS A 114 -26.38 -6.10 -20.36
CA LYS A 114 -27.56 -6.34 -21.20
C LYS A 114 -27.24 -7.39 -22.28
N GLY A 115 -27.95 -8.52 -22.26
CA GLY A 115 -27.74 -9.66 -23.14
C GLY A 115 -27.12 -10.90 -22.48
N LEU A 116 -26.56 -10.77 -21.28
CA LEU A 116 -26.01 -11.89 -20.48
C LEU A 116 -26.88 -12.23 -19.26
N GLU A 117 -27.98 -11.51 -19.04
CA GLU A 117 -28.91 -11.64 -17.90
C GLU A 117 -29.48 -13.07 -17.69
N ASN A 118 -29.39 -13.93 -18.70
CA ASN A 118 -29.91 -15.31 -18.67
C ASN A 118 -28.83 -16.39 -18.65
N TRP A 119 -27.53 -16.04 -18.67
CA TRP A 119 -26.43 -17.02 -18.70
C TRP A 119 -26.47 -18.00 -17.51
N ASN A 120 -26.86 -17.52 -16.33
CA ASN A 120 -26.98 -18.34 -15.11
C ASN A 120 -28.37 -18.95 -14.87
N LYS A 121 -29.35 -18.75 -15.78
CA LYS A 121 -30.74 -19.20 -15.60
C LYS A 121 -31.07 -20.50 -16.35
N GLU A 122 -30.17 -21.02 -17.18
CA GLU A 122 -30.45 -22.20 -18.02
C GLU A 122 -30.32 -23.56 -17.29
N GLY A 123 -29.90 -23.57 -16.02
CA GLY A 123 -29.81 -24.79 -15.20
C GLY A 123 -31.14 -25.30 -14.63
N ASP A 124 -32.08 -24.41 -14.27
CA ASP A 124 -33.30 -24.79 -13.54
C ASP A 124 -34.43 -25.36 -14.42
N LYS A 125 -34.32 -25.28 -15.76
CA LYS A 125 -35.38 -25.78 -16.65
C LYS A 125 -35.24 -27.26 -17.03
N LYS A 126 -34.11 -27.92 -16.72
CA LYS A 126 -33.93 -29.34 -17.08
C LYS A 126 -34.51 -30.32 -16.05
N GLU A 127 -34.57 -29.97 -14.77
CA GLU A 127 -35.12 -30.88 -13.74
C GLU A 127 -36.65 -31.04 -13.79
N ASN A 128 -37.39 -30.10 -14.38
CA ASN A 128 -38.86 -30.16 -14.42
C ASN A 128 -39.46 -30.88 -15.65
N ASN A 129 -38.65 -31.22 -16.66
CA ASN A 129 -39.14 -31.88 -17.87
C ASN A 129 -38.92 -33.41 -17.90
N GLU A 130 -38.15 -33.98 -16.96
CA GLU A 130 -38.03 -35.45 -16.83
C GLU A 130 -39.16 -36.07 -16.00
N LYS A 131 -39.89 -35.30 -15.17
CA LYS A 131 -41.00 -35.82 -14.34
C LYS A 131 -42.38 -35.89 -15.03
N LYS A 132 -42.51 -35.50 -16.31
CA LYS A 132 -43.80 -35.44 -17.02
C LYS A 132 -43.94 -36.44 -18.18
N LYS A 133 -43.03 -37.42 -18.31
CA LYS A 133 -43.11 -38.46 -19.36
C LYS A 133 -43.63 -39.82 -18.89
N ASP A 134 -43.85 -40.00 -17.60
CA ASP A 134 -44.39 -41.23 -17.02
C ASP A 134 -45.72 -40.96 -16.29
N GLU A 135 -46.78 -40.66 -17.06
CA GLU A 135 -48.19 -40.83 -16.65
C GLU A 135 -49.05 -41.22 -17.87
#